data_AF-A0A3B8JGT8-F1
#
_entry.id   AF-A0A3B8JGT8-F1
#
_cell.length_a   1.000
_cell.length_b   1.000
_cell.length_c   1.000
_cell.angle_alpha   90.00
_cell.angle_beta   90.00
_cell.angle_gamma   90.00
#
_symmetry.space_group_name_H-M   'P 1'
#
loop_
_entity.id
_entity.type
_entity.pdbx_description
1 polymer ?
#
loop_
_entity_poly.entity_id
_entity_poly.type
_entity_poly.pdbx_seq_one_letter_code
_entity_poly.pdbx_strand_id
1 'polypeptide(L)'
;MSSLNSQNEKILVAFMTALGRQEESLPLGLQQQLHAIGQNLEARIVELPTIAASLPSLNQAYQTALADAQTDADEQGATLVSTSQEHSSKLRDRAAQIFTAPDPVQAAQRNLPGRFGQVASNPFKRFFGKG
;
A
#
# COMPACT_ATOMS: atom_id res chain seq x y z
N MET A 1 -16.75 -8.48 -15.50
CA MET A 1 -15.79 -7.71 -14.69
C MET A 1 -15.56 -8.50 -13.43
N SER A 2 -14.37 -9.09 -13.28
CA SER A 2 -14.08 -10.01 -12.19
C SER A 2 -13.80 -9.21 -10.92
N SER A 3 -14.66 -9.37 -9.92
CA SER A 3 -14.41 -8.85 -8.58
C SER A 3 -13.15 -9.52 -8.03
N LEU A 4 -12.27 -8.77 -7.37
CA LEU A 4 -11.20 -9.41 -6.60
C LEU A 4 -11.82 -10.24 -5.49
N ASN A 5 -11.25 -11.41 -5.25
CA ASN A 5 -11.61 -12.20 -4.09
C ASN A 5 -11.21 -11.44 -2.82
N SER A 6 -12.02 -11.48 -1.75
CA SER A 6 -11.77 -10.74 -0.51
C SER A 6 -10.40 -11.04 0.11
N GLN A 7 -9.84 -12.22 -0.15
CA GLN A 7 -8.47 -12.56 0.24
C GLN A 7 -7.42 -11.75 -0.54
N ASN A 8 -7.61 -11.54 -1.84
CA ASN A 8 -6.71 -10.77 -2.69
C ASN A 8 -6.69 -9.28 -2.31
N GLU A 9 -7.84 -8.75 -1.90
CA GLU A 9 -7.95 -7.38 -1.39
C GLU A 9 -7.15 -7.20 -0.09
N LYS A 10 -7.25 -8.17 0.84
CA LYS A 10 -6.45 -8.16 2.08
C LYS A 10 -4.96 -8.21 1.79
N ILE A 11 -4.54 -9.07 0.85
CA ILE A 11 -3.14 -9.15 0.41
C ILE A 11 -2.68 -7.80 -0.13
N LEU A 12 -3.48 -7.15 -0.99
CA LEU A 12 -3.15 -5.84 -1.55
C LEU A 12 -3.03 -4.75 -0.49
N VAL A 13 -4.03 -4.61 0.38
CA VAL A 13 -4.04 -3.59 1.44
C VAL A 13 -2.84 -3.79 2.37
N ALA A 14 -2.60 -5.01 2.82
CA ALA A 14 -1.49 -5.31 3.71
C ALA A 14 -0.14 -5.04 3.05
N PHE A 15 0.01 -5.42 1.78
CA PHE A 15 1.26 -5.19 1.03
C PHE A 15 1.52 -3.71 0.78
N MET A 16 0.51 -2.96 0.34
CA MET A 16 0.61 -1.51 0.20
C MET A 16 0.99 -0.85 1.52
N THR A 17 0.35 -1.25 2.62
CA THR A 17 0.67 -0.75 3.96
C THR A 17 2.10 -1.09 4.36
N ALA A 18 2.57 -2.30 4.05
CA ALA A 18 3.94 -2.71 4.30
C ALA A 18 4.95 -1.86 3.53
N LEU A 19 4.68 -1.56 2.26
CA LEU A 19 5.48 -0.63 1.46
C LEU A 19 5.50 0.76 2.08
N GLY A 20 4.36 1.27 2.53
CA GLY A 20 4.27 2.57 3.19
C GLY A 20 5.02 2.65 4.54
N ARG A 21 5.27 1.50 5.18
CA ARG A 21 6.05 1.38 6.40
C ARG A 21 7.55 1.21 6.13
N GLN A 22 7.97 0.95 4.90
CA GLN A 22 9.38 0.93 4.58
C GLN A 22 9.94 2.35 4.60
N GLU A 23 11.06 2.53 5.29
CA GLU A 23 11.82 3.79 5.29
C GLU A 23 12.76 3.89 4.09
N GLU A 24 13.20 2.75 3.57
CA GLU A 24 14.12 2.64 2.43
C GLU A 24 13.39 2.19 1.16
N SER A 25 13.87 2.69 0.02
CA SER A 25 13.41 2.24 -1.30
C SER A 25 13.73 0.76 -1.49
N LEU A 26 12.82 0.05 -2.14
CA LEU A 26 13.04 -1.36 -2.48
C LEU A 26 14.23 -1.53 -3.44
N PRO A 27 14.94 -2.67 -3.37
CA PRO A 27 15.94 -3.03 -4.36
C PRO A 27 15.37 -2.98 -5.78
N LEU A 28 16.18 -2.54 -6.74
CA LEU A 28 15.76 -2.30 -8.13
C LEU A 28 15.11 -3.55 -8.78
N GLY A 29 15.59 -4.74 -8.45
CA GLY A 29 14.98 -6.00 -8.90
C GLY A 29 13.56 -6.24 -8.36
N LEU A 30 13.30 -5.86 -7.09
CA LEU A 30 11.96 -5.95 -6.50
C LEU A 30 11.04 -4.84 -7.02
N GLN A 31 11.57 -3.65 -7.30
CA GLN A 31 10.82 -2.59 -7.97
C GLN A 31 10.34 -3.02 -9.37
N GLN A 32 11.21 -3.67 -10.16
CA GLN A 32 10.82 -4.21 -11.47
C GLN A 32 9.79 -5.33 -11.37
N GLN A 33 9.93 -6.22 -10.38
CA GLN A 33 8.92 -7.25 -10.11
C GLN A 33 7.58 -6.63 -9.72
N LEU A 34 7.56 -5.63 -8.84
CA LEU A 34 6.34 -4.91 -8.50
C LEU A 34 5.74 -4.19 -9.70
N HIS A 35 6.54 -3.55 -10.53
CA HIS A 35 6.07 -2.92 -11.75
C HIS A 35 5.39 -3.91 -12.69
N ALA A 36 5.97 -5.10 -12.87
CA ALA A 36 5.37 -6.19 -13.65
C ALA A 36 4.05 -6.70 -13.02
N ILE A 37 3.97 -6.75 -11.69
CA ILE A 37 2.74 -7.10 -10.96
C ILE A 37 1.69 -6.01 -11.12
N GLY A 38 2.05 -4.73 -11.04
CA GLY A 38 1.14 -3.61 -11.23
C GLY A 38 0.47 -3.64 -12.61
N GLN A 39 1.20 -4.04 -13.65
CA GLN A 39 0.65 -4.22 -15.00
C GLN A 39 -0.30 -5.41 -15.12
N ASN A 40 -0.15 -6.44 -14.27
CA ASN A 40 -0.99 -7.64 -14.28
C ASN A 40 -1.45 -8.04 -12.88
N LEU A 41 -2.05 -7.08 -12.18
CA LEU A 41 -2.34 -7.18 -10.75
C LEU A 41 -3.23 -8.40 -10.44
N GLU A 42 -4.25 -8.64 -11.26
CA GLU A 42 -5.18 -9.76 -11.08
C GLU A 42 -4.54 -11.14 -11.08
N ALA A 43 -3.65 -11.40 -12.04
CA ALA A 43 -3.03 -12.71 -12.15
C ALA A 43 -1.88 -12.88 -11.15
N ARG A 44 -1.26 -11.76 -10.73
CA ARG A 44 -0.01 -11.77 -9.97
C ARG A 44 -0.11 -11.33 -8.52
N ILE A 45 -1.31 -11.00 -8.01
CA ILE A 45 -1.51 -10.68 -6.57
C ILE A 45 -0.99 -11.79 -5.65
N VAL A 46 -1.11 -13.04 -6.05
CA VAL A 46 -0.62 -14.19 -5.28
C VAL A 46 0.90 -14.24 -5.14
N GLU A 47 1.64 -13.46 -5.95
CA GLU A 47 3.09 -13.32 -5.86
C GLU A 47 3.51 -12.28 -4.81
N LEU A 48 2.63 -11.34 -4.43
CA LEU A 48 2.93 -10.28 -3.44
C LEU A 48 3.41 -10.82 -2.08
N PRO A 49 2.79 -11.86 -1.48
CA PRO A 49 3.29 -12.44 -0.23
C PRO A 49 4.71 -13.02 -0.37
N THR A 50 5.02 -13.60 -1.53
CA THR A 50 6.35 -14.16 -1.83
C THR A 50 7.40 -13.04 -1.94
N ILE A 51 7.03 -11.91 -2.54
CA ILE A 51 7.86 -10.71 -2.59
C ILE A 51 8.06 -10.13 -1.19
N ALA A 52 7.00 -10.08 -0.38
CA ALA A 52 7.12 -9.64 1.01
C ALA A 52 8.10 -10.54 1.78
N ALA A 53 7.99 -11.86 1.62
CA ALA A 53 8.86 -12.84 2.25
C ALA A 53 10.33 -12.74 1.78
N SER A 54 10.58 -12.16 0.60
CA SER A 54 11.94 -11.97 0.08
C SER A 54 12.75 -10.95 0.88
N LEU A 55 12.08 -10.07 1.64
CA LEU A 55 12.73 -9.10 2.53
C LEU A 55 12.19 -9.23 3.95
N PRO A 56 13.03 -9.49 4.96
CA PRO A 56 12.57 -9.68 6.35
C PRO A 56 11.77 -8.48 6.89
N SER A 57 12.24 -7.26 6.62
CA SER A 57 11.59 -6.00 7.01
C SER A 57 10.21 -5.84 6.36
N LEU A 58 10.09 -6.17 5.08
CA LEU A 58 8.83 -6.10 4.34
C LEU A 58 7.86 -7.19 4.79
N ASN A 59 8.34 -8.41 5.01
CA ASN A 59 7.54 -9.53 5.51
C ASN A 59 6.93 -9.21 6.89
N GLN A 60 7.72 -8.68 7.82
CA GLN A 60 7.24 -8.31 9.14
C GLN A 60 6.17 -7.21 9.06
N ALA A 61 6.42 -6.17 8.25
CA ALA A 61 5.45 -5.09 8.04
C ALA A 61 4.16 -5.61 7.38
N TYR A 62 4.28 -6.54 6.43
CA TYR A 62 3.18 -7.19 5.74
C TYR A 62 2.32 -8.05 6.67
N GLN A 63 2.95 -8.91 7.47
CA GLN A 63 2.21 -9.73 8.45
C GLN A 63 1.52 -8.87 9.51
N THR A 64 2.18 -7.80 9.96
CA THR A 64 1.56 -6.85 10.89
C THR A 64 0.34 -6.18 10.25
N ALA A 65 0.45 -5.75 8.99
CA ALA A 65 -0.65 -5.12 8.28
C ALA A 65 -1.79 -6.11 7.95
N LEU A 66 -1.48 -7.39 7.72
CA LEU A 66 -2.50 -8.44 7.57
C LEU A 66 -3.29 -8.65 8.86
N ALA A 67 -2.61 -8.67 10.01
CA ALA A 67 -3.26 -8.82 11.31
C ALA A 67 -4.13 -7.59 11.65
N ASP A 68 -3.65 -6.39 11.33
CA ASP A 68 -4.40 -5.13 11.50
C ASP A 68 -5.67 -5.14 10.63
N ALA A 69 -5.54 -5.49 9.34
CA ALA A 69 -6.66 -5.57 8.40
C ALA A 69 -7.70 -6.67 8.73
N GLN A 70 -7.35 -7.66 9.57
CA GLN A 70 -8.35 -8.60 10.11
C GLN A 70 -9.20 -7.98 11.23
N THR A 71 -8.66 -7.02 11.97
CA THR A 71 -9.33 -6.41 13.12
C THR A 71 -10.40 -5.40 12.67
N ASP A 72 -10.11 -4.59 11.65
CA ASP A 72 -11.09 -3.63 11.09
C ASP A 72 -12.26 -4.27 10.33
N ALA A 73 -12.10 -5.52 9.86
CA ALA A 73 -13.15 -6.23 9.12
C ALA A 73 -14.31 -6.69 10.01
N ASP A 74 -14.08 -6.87 11.32
CA ASP A 74 -15.10 -7.29 12.28
C ASP A 74 -16.04 -6.13 12.70
N GLU A 75 -15.59 -4.88 12.59
CA GLU A 75 -16.40 -3.70 12.96
C GLU A 75 -17.32 -3.18 11.82
N GLN A 76 -17.14 -3.64 10.57
CA GLN A 76 -17.84 -3.08 9.39
C GLN A 76 -19.00 -3.95 8.88
N GLY A 77 -19.46 -4.94 9.65
CA GLY A 77 -20.43 -5.96 9.26
C GLY A 77 -21.85 -5.52 8.87
N ALA A 78 -22.15 -4.22 8.71
CA ALA A 78 -23.52 -3.73 8.50
C ALA A 78 -23.79 -2.91 7.23
N THR A 79 -22.80 -2.60 6.37
CA THR A 79 -23.04 -1.62 5.29
C THR A 79 -22.64 -2.12 3.89
N LEU A 80 -23.64 -2.68 3.19
CA LEU A 80 -23.89 -2.58 1.75
C LEU A 80 -22.89 -3.24 0.78
N VAL A 81 -23.27 -4.40 0.25
CA VAL A 81 -22.63 -5.12 -0.87
C VAL A 81 -22.28 -4.23 -2.08
N SER A 82 -23.00 -3.13 -2.33
CA SER A 82 -22.72 -2.20 -3.43
C SER A 82 -21.47 -1.33 -3.24
N THR A 83 -21.03 -1.06 -2.00
CA THR A 83 -19.79 -0.29 -1.75
C THR A 83 -18.54 -1.14 -1.95
N SER A 84 -18.65 -2.46 -1.72
CA SER A 84 -17.53 -3.39 -1.83
C SER A 84 -16.95 -3.43 -3.24
N GLN A 85 -17.78 -3.49 -4.28
CA GLN A 85 -17.30 -3.62 -5.66
C GLN A 85 -16.62 -2.34 -6.19
N GLU A 86 -17.13 -1.17 -5.81
CA GLU A 86 -16.49 0.12 -6.12
C GLU A 86 -15.19 0.29 -5.33
N HIS A 87 -15.18 -0.15 -4.06
CA HIS A 87 -14.00 -0.17 -3.21
C HIS A 87 -12.90 -1.07 -3.77
N SER A 88 -13.22 -2.30 -4.19
CA SER A 88 -12.25 -3.22 -4.83
C SER A 88 -11.64 -2.63 -6.10
N SER A 89 -12.47 -1.97 -6.92
CA SER A 89 -12.01 -1.35 -8.17
C SER A 89 -11.06 -0.19 -7.91
N LYS A 90 -11.40 0.69 -6.96
CA LYS A 90 -10.52 1.80 -6.52
C LYS A 90 -9.24 1.30 -5.87
N LEU A 91 -9.32 0.24 -5.06
CA LEU A 91 -8.17 -0.39 -4.41
C LEU A 91 -7.19 -0.92 -5.46
N ARG A 92 -7.70 -1.61 -6.49
CA ARG A 92 -6.87 -2.09 -7.61
C ARG A 92 -6.19 -0.98 -8.35
N ASP A 93 -6.94 0.05 -8.72
CA ASP A 93 -6.42 1.15 -9.50
C ASP A 93 -5.29 1.85 -8.72
N ARG A 94 -5.51 2.06 -7.42
CA ARG A 94 -4.50 2.60 -6.52
C ARG A 94 -3.28 1.68 -6.38
N ALA A 95 -3.48 0.38 -6.22
CA ALA A 95 -2.38 -0.58 -6.13
C ALA A 95 -1.56 -0.62 -7.41
N ALA A 96 -2.21 -0.64 -8.57
CA ALA A 96 -1.56 -0.58 -9.87
C ALA A 96 -0.72 0.70 -9.97
N GLN A 97 -1.29 1.87 -9.66
CA GLN A 97 -0.58 3.14 -9.66
C GLN A 97 0.66 3.14 -8.75
N ILE A 98 0.56 2.58 -7.54
CA ILE A 98 1.68 2.47 -6.60
C ILE A 98 2.76 1.53 -7.14
N PHE A 99 2.37 0.36 -7.65
CA PHE A 99 3.32 -0.64 -8.10
C PHE A 99 4.00 -0.26 -9.42
N THR A 100 3.31 0.47 -10.29
CA THR A 100 3.89 1.01 -11.53
C THR A 100 4.68 2.29 -11.34
N ALA A 101 4.73 2.83 -10.11
CA ALA A 101 5.51 4.03 -9.84
C ALA A 101 7.02 3.74 -9.88
N PRO A 102 7.85 4.75 -10.24
CA PRO A 102 9.30 4.61 -10.21
C PRO A 102 9.84 4.32 -8.80
N ASP A 103 9.16 4.81 -7.75
CA ASP A 103 9.41 4.42 -6.37
C ASP A 103 8.10 3.98 -5.69
N PRO A 104 7.86 2.66 -5.57
CA PRO A 104 6.61 2.14 -5.02
C PRO A 104 6.47 2.41 -3.52
N VAL A 105 7.56 2.62 -2.79
CA VAL A 105 7.56 2.92 -1.36
C VAL A 105 7.04 4.35 -1.13
N GLN A 106 7.62 5.32 -1.83
CA GLN A 106 7.17 6.72 -1.82
C GLN A 106 5.73 6.84 -2.34
N ALA A 107 5.39 6.11 -3.40
CA ALA A 107 4.03 6.11 -3.94
C ALA A 107 3.02 5.55 -2.92
N ALA A 108 3.37 4.49 -2.19
CA ALA A 108 2.55 3.92 -1.12
C ALA A 108 2.39 4.90 0.05
N GLN A 109 3.49 5.50 0.54
CA GLN A 109 3.46 6.50 1.61
C GLN A 109 2.55 7.68 1.27
N ARG A 110 2.57 8.15 0.02
CA ARG A 110 1.75 9.27 -0.45
C ARG A 110 0.29 8.89 -0.67
N ASN A 111 0.00 7.61 -0.94
CA ASN A 111 -1.35 7.11 -1.22
C ASN A 111 -2.04 6.47 -0.01
N LEU A 112 -1.34 6.10 1.06
CA LEU A 112 -1.98 5.54 2.25
C LEU A 112 -2.58 6.66 3.11
N PRO A 113 -3.91 6.69 3.30
CA PRO A 113 -4.53 7.62 4.22
C PRO A 113 -4.24 7.17 5.66
N GLY A 114 -3.38 7.92 6.35
CA GLY A 114 -3.23 7.85 7.82
C GLY A 114 -2.21 6.85 8.34
N ARG A 115 -0.93 7.26 8.43
CA ARG A 115 -0.11 7.16 9.68
C ARG A 115 1.34 7.64 9.55
N PHE A 116 1.82 8.00 8.37
CA PHE A 116 3.23 8.39 8.18
C PHE A 116 3.42 9.83 7.68
N GLY A 117 2.53 10.73 8.07
CA GLY A 117 2.49 12.11 7.57
C GLY A 117 2.04 13.13 8.60
N GLN A 118 2.59 13.08 9.81
CA GLN A 118 2.63 14.26 10.70
C GLN A 118 4.07 14.55 11.11
N VAL A 119 5.00 14.53 10.16
CA VAL A 119 6.11 15.47 10.25
C VAL A 119 5.61 16.76 9.63
N ALA A 120 5.09 17.63 10.48
CA ALA A 120 4.93 19.04 10.17
C ALA A 120 6.33 19.58 9.82
N SER A 121 6.74 19.44 8.56
CA SER A 121 7.77 20.28 7.98
C SER A 121 7.20 21.69 7.96
N ASN A 122 7.26 22.37 9.10
CA ASN A 122 6.88 23.76 9.24
C ASN A 122 8.03 24.58 8.62
N PRO A 123 7.90 25.12 7.40
CA PRO A 123 8.99 25.82 6.73
C PRO A 123 8.89 27.31 7.02
N PHE A 124 8.61 27.70 8.28
CA PHE A 124 8.71 29.10 8.70
C PHE A 124 10.14 29.48 9.09
N LYS A 125 11.05 29.19 8.15
CA LYS A 125 12.27 29.97 7.94
C LYS A 125 11.84 31.28 7.25
N ARG A 126 11.13 32.17 7.97
CA ARG A 126 11.04 33.58 7.55
C ARG A 126 12.24 34.31 8.12
N PHE A 127 13.21 34.45 7.24
CA PHE A 127 14.23 35.49 7.24
C PHE A 127 13.63 36.89 7.45
N PHE A 128 14.53 37.83 7.76
CA PHE A 128 14.40 39.27 8.09
C PHE A 128 14.35 39.53 9.60
N GLY A 129 15.31 40.20 10.23
CA GLY A 129 16.33 41.12 9.72
C GLY A 129 16.28 42.39 10.58
N LYS A 130 17.35 42.62 11.34
CA LYS A 130 17.95 43.91 11.75
C LYS A 130 17.07 45.18 11.65
N GLY A 131 16.88 45.85 12.79
CA GLY A 131 16.36 47.22 12.91
C GLY A 131 16.24 47.62 14.38
#